data_AF-A0A7V3DG48-F1
#
_entry.id   AF-A0A7V3DG48-F1
#
_cell.length_a   1.000
_cell.length_b   1.000
_cell.length_c   1.000
_cell.angle_alpha   90.00
_cell.angle_beta   90.00
_cell.angle_gamma   90.00
#
_symmetry.space_group_name_H-M   'P 1'
#
loop_
_entity.id
_entity.type
_entity.pdbx_description
1 polymer ?
#
loop_
_entity_poly.entity_id
_entity_poly.type
_entity_poly.pdbx_seq_one_letter_code
_entity_poly.pdbx_strand_id
1 'polypeptide(L)' 'MFVFAPLSSEQIQRVQEFERTEGIRLLALKEVQVEPELLPADKLMALNDLEKSLGVCLLAVR' A
#
# COMPACT_ATOMS: atom_id res chain seq x y z
N MET A 1 4.39 -2.60 5.60
CA MET A 1 3.84 -2.78 4.23
C MET A 1 4.43 -1.67 3.35
N PHE A 2 4.54 -1.84 2.04
CA PHE A 2 5.02 -0.77 1.14
C PHE A 2 3.92 -0.38 0.14
N VAL A 3 3.82 0.91 -0.15
CA VAL A 3 2.93 1.46 -1.18
C VAL A 3 3.70 2.42 -2.08
N PHE A 4 3.15 2.74 -3.25
CA PHE A 4 3.77 3.76 -4.10
C PHE A 4 3.91 5.08 -3.36
N ALA A 5 5.11 5.64 -3.40
CA ALA A 5 5.39 6.94 -2.82
C ALA A 5 4.72 8.02 -3.69
N PRO A 6 3.88 8.90 -3.11
CA PRO A 6 3.33 10.04 -3.83
C PRO A 6 4.44 11.09 -3.98
N LEU A 7 5.20 10.99 -5.06
CA LEU A 7 6.29 11.92 -5.35
C LEU A 7 5.74 13.24 -5.88
N SER A 8 6.34 14.36 -5.46
CA SER A 8 6.13 15.66 -6.09
C SER A 8 6.76 15.70 -7.49
N SER A 9 6.36 16.66 -8.34
CA SER A 9 6.95 16.83 -9.67
C SER A 9 8.47 16.98 -9.64
N GLU A 10 9.02 17.70 -8.64
CA GLU A 10 10.46 17.85 -8.45
C GLU A 10 11.15 16.51 -8.14
N GLN A 11 10.54 15.71 -7.25
CA GLN A 11 11.07 14.39 -6.89
C GLN A 11 11.01 13.42 -8.08
N ILE A 12 9.93 13.46 -8.87
CA ILE A 12 9.79 12.66 -10.09
C ILE A 12 10.92 13.00 -11.07
N GLN A 13 11.22 14.28 -11.26
CA GLN A 13 12.29 14.70 -12.16
C GLN A 13 13.65 14.13 -11.73
N ARG A 14 13.98 14.22 -10.43
CA ARG A 14 15.22 13.64 -9.90
C ARG A 14 15.31 12.13 -10.09
N VAL A 15 14.20 11.40 -9.91
CA VAL A 15 14.14 9.95 -10.15
C VAL A 15 14.39 9.66 -11.64
N GLN A 16 13.77 10.40 -12.54
CA GLN A 16 13.92 10.20 -13.99
C GLN A 16 15.34 10.53 -14.49
N GLU A 17 15.99 11.55 -13.93
CA GLU A 17 17.38 11.88 -14.22
C GLU A 17 18.32 10.74 -13.79
N PHE A 18 18.08 10.17 -12.61
CA PHE A 18 18.81 8.99 -12.13
C PHE A 18 18.57 7.77 -13.03
N GLU A 19 17.30 7.46 -13.35
CA GLU A 19 16.94 6.36 -14.27
C GLU A 19 17.66 6.49 -15.62
N ARG A 20 17.75 7.70 -16.18
CA ARG A 20 18.46 7.95 -17.43
C ARG A 20 19.97 7.77 -17.31
N THR A 21 20.53 8.23 -16.19
CA THR A 21 21.99 8.20 -15.95
C THR A 21 22.49 6.77 -15.77
N GLU A 22 21.75 5.97 -15.00
CA GLU A 22 22.11 4.60 -14.67
C GLU A 22 21.55 3.56 -15.65
N GLY A 23 20.64 3.97 -16.55
CA GLY A 23 20.03 3.08 -17.55
C GLY A 23 19.08 2.03 -16.96
N ILE A 24 18.45 2.32 -15.81
CA ILE A 24 17.54 1.42 -15.10
C ILE A 24 16.18 2.06 -14.86
N ARG A 25 15.21 1.26 -14.40
CA ARG A 25 13.90 1.74 -13.95
C ARG A 25 13.74 1.56 -12.45
N LEU A 26 13.14 2.55 -11.79
CA LEU A 26 12.94 2.57 -10.35
C LEU A 26 11.44 2.61 -10.01
N LEU A 27 11.07 1.89 -8.94
CA LEU A 27 9.78 2.03 -8.28
C LEU A 27 9.99 2.72 -6.94
N ALA A 28 9.45 3.92 -6.81
CA ALA A 28 9.48 4.65 -5.55
C ALA A 28 8.39 4.11 -4.62
N LEU A 29 8.82 3.46 -3.54
CA LEU A 29 7.94 2.94 -2.50
C LEU A 29 8.17 3.71 -1.20
N LYS A 30 7.09 3.93 -0.45
CA LYS A 30 7.18 4.37 0.94
C LYS A 30 6.71 3.25 1.85
N GLU A 31 7.33 3.17 3.02
CA GLU A 31 6.85 2.31 4.08
C GLU A 31 5.53 2.87 4.63
N VAL A 32 4.58 1.96 4.85
CA VAL A 32 3.35 2.21 5.56
C VAL A 32 3.43 1.39 6.84
N GLN A 33 3.42 2.11 7.95
CA GLN A 33 3.12 1.52 9.25
C GLN A 33 1.65 1.17 9.25
N VAL A 34 1.36 -0.10 9.45
CA VAL A 34 0.01 -0.62 9.54
C VAL A 34 -0.16 -1.19 10.92
N GLU A 35 -1.17 -0.69 11.62
CA GLU A 35 -1.54 -1.19 12.94
C GLU A 35 -2.91 -1.86 12.86
N PRO A 36 -3.13 -2.99 13.54
CA PRO A 36 -4.44 -3.61 13.59
C PRO A 36 -5.51 -2.63 14.08
N GLU A 37 -6.61 -2.55 13.36
CA GLU A 37 -7.77 -1.74 13.75
C GLU A 37 -8.85 -2.63 14.37
N LEU A 38 -9.39 -2.20 15.50
CA LEU A 38 -10.53 -2.86 16.12
C LEU A 38 -11.79 -2.47 15.36
N LEU A 39 -12.40 -3.45 14.70
CA LEU A 39 -13.69 -3.25 14.04
C LEU A 39 -14.85 -3.42 15.04
N PRO A 40 -15.89 -2.57 14.95
CA PRO A 40 -17.13 -2.79 15.69
C PRO A 40 -17.87 -4.02 15.14
N ALA A 41 -18.69 -4.64 16.01
CA ALA A 41 -19.30 -5.95 15.75
C ALA A 41 -20.20 -6.00 14.51
N ASP A 42 -20.85 -4.88 14.17
CA ASP A 42 -21.66 -4.71 12.96
C ASP A 42 -20.84 -4.85 11.67
N LYS A 43 -19.55 -4.48 11.69
CA LYS A 43 -18.63 -4.62 10.55
C LYS A 43 -17.95 -5.98 10.47
N LEU A 44 -17.89 -6.74 11.58
CA LEU A 44 -17.26 -8.07 11.60
C LEU A 44 -18.03 -9.09 10.77
N MET A 45 -19.37 -9.02 10.77
CA MET A 45 -20.18 -9.94 9.93
C MET A 45 -19.90 -9.72 8.44
N ALA A 46 -19.88 -8.46 8.00
CA ALA A 46 -19.56 -8.12 6.61
C ALA A 46 -18.14 -8.54 6.21
N LEU A 47 -17.16 -8.40 7.11
CA LEU A 47 -15.79 -8.85 6.87
C LEU A 47 -15.72 -10.38 6.70
N ASN A 48 -16.37 -11.12 7.59
CA ASN A 48 -16.37 -12.58 7.54
C ASN A 48 -17.05 -13.15 6.28
N ASP A 49 -18.13 -12.52 5.80
CA ASP A 49 -18.76 -12.90 4.54
C ASP A 49 -17.82 -12.64 3.35
N LEU A 50 -17.08 -11.53 3.37
CA LEU A 50 -16.08 -11.20 2.37
C LEU A 50 -14.91 -12.20 2.40
N GLU A 51 -14.37 -12.53 3.57
CA GLU A 51 -13.31 -13.52 3.76
C GLU A 51 -13.70 -14.90 3.18
N LYS A 52 -14.91 -15.37 3.48
CA LYS A 52 -15.44 -16.61 2.90
C LYS A 52 -15.57 -16.56 1.38
N SER A 53 -16.01 -15.42 0.84
CA SER A 53 -16.18 -15.26 -0.61
C SER A 53 -14.86 -15.27 -1.36
N LEU A 54 -13.79 -14.74 -0.75
CA LEU A 54 -12.46 -14.65 -1.35
C LEU A 54 -11.55 -15.82 -1.00
N GLY A 55 -11.89 -16.63 0.01
CA GLY A 55 -11.05 -17.74 0.49
C GLY A 55 -9.76 -17.26 1.16
N VAL A 56 -9.76 -16.05 1.73
CA VAL A 56 -8.59 -15.44 2.39
C VAL A 56 -8.97 -14.87 3.75
N CYS A 57 -7.98 -14.72 4.63
CA CYS A 57 -8.09 -13.99 5.88
C CYS A 57 -7.78 -12.51 5.65
N LEU A 58 -8.67 -11.62 6.11
CA LEU A 58 -8.55 -10.18 5.96
C LEU A 58 -8.35 -9.54 7.34
N LEU A 59 -7.27 -8.79 7.48
CA LEU A 59 -6.98 -8.04 8.70
C LEU A 59 -7.30 -6.57 8.49
N ALA A 60 -8.16 -6.00 9.33
CA ALA A 60 -8.40 -4.57 9.37
C ALA A 60 -7.18 -3.84 9.93
N VAL A 61 -6.72 -2.81 9.24
CA VAL A 61 -5.53 -2.04 9.58
C VAL A 61 -5.75 -0.54 9.33
N ARG A 62 -5.11 0.30 10.15
CA ARG A 62 -5.04 1.76 9.98
C ARG A 62 -3.67 2.23 9.53
#